data_AF-A0A815DH54-F1
#
_entry.id   AF-A0A815DH54-F1
#
_cell.length_a   1.000
_cell.length_b   1.000
_cell.length_c   1.000
_cell.angle_alpha   90.00
_cell.angle_beta   90.00
_cell.angle_gamma   90.00
#
_symmetry.space_group_name_H-M   'P 1'
#
loop_
_entity.id
_entity.type
_entity.pdbx_description
1 polymer ?
#
loop_
_entity_poly.entity_id
_entity_poly.type
_entity_poly.pdbx_seq_one_letter_code
_entity_poly.pdbx_strand_id
1 'polypeptide(L)'
;MGLQFGKLIGVDFAIQFFGWIVSTKLRTEKFYDLTGSLTFILLTYLSRNANGQTLRQKIQSACVMIWALRLGTFLFRRIMKLGKDSRFDRMRNSPLRLFYVWMMQGIWVFITLLPTLYLNQKRVDKSLTKTDFIGWAIWLFGFVFEAIADRQKMAFKSNPSNQGKFVNTGLWKYSRHPNYFGEICAWFGLYIASSHMLVGKERIFGFLSPVFVASLISFLSGVPILERKAMKTYGNNSDYIVYRKKTPVLLPFVNFPRI
;
A
#
# COMPACT_ATOMS: atom_id res chain seq x y z
N MET A 1 -0.74 -13.17 -23.62
CA MET A 1 -1.16 -12.49 -22.36
C MET A 1 -1.20 -13.48 -21.19
N GLY A 2 -2.01 -14.55 -21.27
CA GLY A 2 -2.18 -15.50 -20.14
C GLY A 2 -0.90 -16.16 -19.60
N LEU A 3 0.00 -16.63 -20.47
CA LEU A 3 1.23 -17.34 -20.04
C LEU A 3 2.19 -16.44 -19.24
N GLN A 4 2.30 -15.16 -19.57
CA GLN A 4 3.16 -14.21 -18.85
C GLN A 4 2.58 -13.86 -17.48
N PHE A 5 1.27 -13.67 -17.39
CA PHE A 5 0.58 -13.47 -16.10
C PHE A 5 0.72 -14.69 -15.19
N GLY A 6 0.55 -15.91 -15.71
CA GLY A 6 0.73 -17.14 -14.94
C GLY A 6 2.14 -17.25 -14.33
N LYS A 7 3.17 -16.87 -15.10
CA LYS A 7 4.56 -16.82 -14.59
C LYS A 7 4.72 -15.80 -13.46
N LEU A 8 4.16 -14.59 -13.60
CA LEU A 8 4.25 -13.55 -12.57
C LEU A 8 3.53 -13.95 -11.27
N ILE A 9 2.35 -14.57 -11.39
CA ILE A 9 1.63 -15.15 -10.24
C ILE A 9 2.49 -16.22 -9.57
N GLY A 10 3.05 -17.15 -10.36
CA GLY A 10 3.92 -18.20 -9.84
C GLY A 10 5.12 -17.66 -9.08
N VAL A 11 5.78 -16.62 -9.61
CA VAL A 11 6.90 -15.94 -8.94
C VAL A 11 6.46 -15.27 -7.64
N ASP A 12 5.34 -14.54 -7.64
CA ASP A 12 4.80 -13.90 -6.43
C ASP A 12 4.58 -14.93 -5.31
N PHE A 13 3.75 -15.93 -5.58
CA PHE A 13 3.39 -16.93 -4.58
C PHE A 13 4.59 -17.79 -4.16
N ALA A 14 5.56 -18.05 -5.04
CA ALA A 14 6.81 -18.71 -4.65
C ALA A 14 7.61 -17.88 -3.63
N ILE A 15 7.70 -16.56 -3.83
CA ILE A 15 8.35 -15.65 -2.89
C ILE A 15 7.61 -15.63 -1.55
N GLN A 16 6.28 -15.53 -1.57
CA GLN A 16 5.49 -15.54 -0.34
C GLN A 16 5.61 -16.86 0.41
N PHE A 17 5.62 -17.98 -0.31
CA PHE A 17 5.80 -19.30 0.27
C PHE A 17 7.18 -19.46 0.91
N PHE A 18 8.24 -19.00 0.24
CA PHE A 18 9.58 -18.98 0.81
C PHE A 18 9.67 -18.07 2.05
N GLY A 19 9.08 -16.88 1.97
CA GLY A 19 8.96 -15.96 3.10
C GLY A 19 8.26 -16.60 4.30
N TRP A 20 7.18 -17.35 4.06
CA TRP A 20 6.49 -18.14 5.08
C TRP A 20 7.38 -19.20 5.73
N ILE A 21 8.16 -19.97 4.95
CA ILE A 21 9.09 -20.98 5.48
C ILE A 21 10.11 -20.31 6.42
N VAL A 22 10.74 -19.23 5.96
CA VAL A 22 11.73 -18.48 6.76
C VAL A 22 11.08 -17.91 8.02
N SER A 23 9.92 -17.27 7.89
CA SER A 23 9.17 -16.67 8.99
C SER A 23 8.76 -17.69 10.05
N THR A 24 8.37 -18.90 9.62
CA THR A 24 7.98 -19.99 10.52
C THR A 24 9.18 -20.58 11.24
N LYS A 25 10.28 -20.86 10.52
CA LYS A 25 11.51 -21.43 11.11
C LYS A 25 12.15 -20.47 12.11
N LEU A 26 12.24 -19.19 11.77
CA LEU A 26 12.84 -18.17 12.61
C LEU A 26 11.86 -17.54 13.61
N ARG A 27 10.57 -17.93 13.57
CA ARG A 27 9.48 -17.32 14.33
C ARG A 27 9.55 -15.79 14.29
N THR A 28 9.63 -15.23 13.08
CA THR A 28 9.83 -13.78 12.89
C THR A 28 9.00 -13.22 11.75
N GLU A 29 8.44 -12.04 11.95
CA GLU A 29 7.72 -11.24 10.94
C GLU A 29 8.59 -10.12 10.36
N LYS A 30 9.84 -9.98 10.81
CA LYS A 30 10.67 -8.81 10.50
C LYS A 30 10.86 -8.55 9.00
N PHE A 31 10.82 -9.61 8.21
CA PHE A 31 11.01 -9.57 6.77
C PHE A 31 9.72 -9.37 5.98
N TYR A 32 8.54 -9.44 6.62
CA TYR A 32 7.25 -9.46 5.91
C TYR A 32 7.05 -8.24 5.00
N ASP A 33 7.16 -7.03 5.55
CA ASP A 33 6.95 -5.79 4.77
C ASP A 33 8.06 -5.59 3.70
N LEU A 34 9.29 -6.04 4.00
CA LEU A 34 10.43 -5.95 3.07
C LEU A 34 10.23 -6.89 1.88
N THR A 35 9.88 -8.15 2.13
CA THR A 35 9.60 -9.15 1.10
C THR A 35 8.49 -8.67 0.18
N GLY A 36 7.37 -8.18 0.73
CA GLY A 36 6.29 -7.62 -0.09
C GLY A 36 6.76 -6.48 -1.00
N SER A 37 7.55 -5.55 -0.46
CA SER A 37 8.09 -4.42 -1.24
C SER A 37 9.04 -4.88 -2.35
N LEU A 38 9.89 -5.87 -2.07
CA LEU A 38 10.76 -6.48 -3.07
C LEU A 38 9.96 -7.21 -4.15
N THR A 39 8.88 -7.89 -3.79
CA THR A 39 7.98 -8.53 -4.75
C THR A 39 7.33 -7.49 -5.67
N PHE A 40 6.88 -6.34 -5.15
CA PHE A 40 6.37 -5.24 -5.99
C PHE A 40 7.39 -4.80 -7.05
N ILE A 41 8.64 -4.58 -6.63
CA ILE A 41 9.74 -4.16 -7.52
C ILE A 41 10.02 -5.25 -8.57
N LEU A 42 10.16 -6.50 -8.12
CA LEU A 42 10.51 -7.62 -8.99
C LEU A 42 9.43 -7.90 -10.02
N LEU A 43 8.16 -7.99 -9.63
CA LEU A 43 7.07 -8.24 -10.58
C LEU A 43 6.92 -7.09 -11.58
N THR A 44 7.08 -5.85 -11.12
CA THR A 44 7.11 -4.69 -12.02
C THR A 44 8.24 -4.81 -13.02
N TYR A 45 9.44 -5.20 -12.59
CA TYR A 45 10.60 -5.41 -13.47
C TYR A 45 10.41 -6.58 -14.45
N LEU A 46 9.94 -7.74 -13.98
CA LEU A 46 9.74 -8.94 -14.81
C LEU A 46 8.57 -8.81 -15.78
N SER A 47 7.61 -7.92 -15.49
CA SER A 47 6.48 -7.67 -16.41
C SER A 47 6.88 -6.87 -17.66
N ARG A 48 8.06 -6.25 -17.66
CA ARG A 48 8.57 -5.40 -18.76
C ARG A 48 8.85 -6.27 -19.99
N ASN A 49 8.42 -5.83 -21.17
CA ASN A 49 8.75 -6.50 -22.43
C ASN A 49 10.24 -6.29 -22.80
N ALA A 50 10.90 -7.37 -23.26
CA ALA A 50 12.30 -7.33 -23.66
C ALA A 50 12.55 -6.49 -24.93
N ASN A 51 11.56 -6.39 -25.82
CA ASN A 51 11.69 -5.72 -27.13
C ASN A 51 11.54 -4.19 -27.07
N GLY A 52 11.83 -3.59 -25.91
CA GLY A 52 11.73 -2.14 -25.69
C GLY A 52 10.46 -1.73 -24.96
N GLN A 53 10.57 -0.61 -24.23
CA GLN A 53 9.48 -0.03 -23.46
C GLN A 53 9.17 1.39 -23.90
N THR A 54 7.88 1.66 -23.97
CA THR A 54 7.34 3.02 -24.16
C THR A 54 7.69 3.90 -22.96
N LEU A 55 7.75 5.21 -23.16
CA LEU A 55 7.97 6.18 -22.08
C LEU A 55 6.91 6.04 -20.97
N ARG A 56 5.66 5.81 -21.36
CA ARG A 56 4.52 5.54 -20.45
C ARG A 56 4.82 4.38 -19.50
N GLN A 57 5.26 3.24 -20.02
CA GLN A 57 5.61 2.05 -19.22
C GLN A 57 6.77 2.31 -18.27
N LYS A 58 7.78 3.06 -18.72
CA LYS A 58 8.93 3.44 -17.89
C LYS A 58 8.50 4.30 -16.70
N ILE A 59 7.69 5.34 -16.93
CA ILE A 59 7.20 6.24 -15.88
C ILE A 59 6.30 5.47 -14.91
N GLN A 60 5.32 4.72 -15.40
CA GLN A 60 4.42 3.92 -14.56
C GLN A 60 5.20 2.91 -13.68
N SER A 61 6.18 2.22 -14.26
CA SER A 61 7.01 1.26 -13.53
C SER A 61 7.89 1.96 -12.49
N ALA A 62 8.44 3.13 -12.83
CA ALA A 62 9.22 3.94 -11.91
C ALA A 62 8.38 4.40 -10.71
N CYS A 63 7.14 4.86 -10.93
CA CYS A 63 6.21 5.23 -9.86
C CYS A 63 6.01 4.08 -8.86
N VAL A 64 5.75 2.86 -9.35
CA VAL A 64 5.61 1.68 -8.47
C VAL A 64 6.91 1.38 -7.72
N MET A 65 8.05 1.38 -8.40
CA MET A 65 9.34 1.09 -7.78
C MET A 65 9.71 2.13 -6.72
N ILE A 66 9.50 3.41 -6.99
CA ILE A 66 9.73 4.52 -6.05
C ILE A 66 8.83 4.37 -4.82
N TRP A 67 7.54 4.09 -5.02
CA TRP A 67 6.60 3.84 -3.93
C TRP A 67 7.04 2.65 -3.07
N ALA A 68 7.36 1.51 -3.70
CA ALA A 68 7.74 0.28 -3.00
C ALA A 68 9.06 0.45 -2.24
N LEU A 69 10.07 1.10 -2.85
CA LEU A 69 11.34 1.39 -2.18
C LEU A 69 11.13 2.30 -0.96
N ARG A 70 10.33 3.35 -1.11
CA ARG A 70 10.04 4.29 -0.01
C ARG A 70 9.30 3.60 1.13
N LEU A 71 8.20 2.93 0.83
CA LEU A 71 7.36 2.30 1.85
C LEU A 71 8.09 1.13 2.52
N GLY A 72 8.72 0.26 1.72
CA GLY A 72 9.51 -0.87 2.22
C GLY A 72 10.65 -0.43 3.14
N THR A 73 11.42 0.58 2.73
CA THR A 73 12.50 1.13 3.57
C THR A 73 11.96 1.74 4.86
N PHE A 74 10.86 2.49 4.78
CA PHE A 74 10.24 3.11 5.96
C PHE A 74 9.75 2.05 6.97
N LEU A 75 9.02 1.04 6.49
CA LEU A 75 8.47 -0.03 7.33
C LEU A 75 9.58 -0.91 7.91
N PHE A 76 10.58 -1.27 7.11
CA PHE A 76 11.71 -2.08 7.56
C PHE A 76 12.52 -1.37 8.65
N ARG A 77 12.89 -0.08 8.44
CA ARG A 77 13.58 0.72 9.45
C ARG A 77 12.77 0.82 10.75
N ARG A 78 11.45 0.97 10.64
CA ARG A 78 10.54 1.01 11.80
C ARG A 78 10.55 -0.30 12.59
N ILE A 79 10.46 -1.44 11.90
CA ILE A 79 10.49 -2.77 12.53
C ILE A 79 11.83 -3.02 13.19
N MET A 80 12.94 -2.66 12.55
CA MET A 80 14.28 -2.81 13.13
C MET A 80 14.45 -1.97 14.40
N LYS A 81 13.87 -0.77 14.44
CA LYS A 81 13.89 0.10 15.63
C LYS A 81 12.97 -0.40 16.76
N LEU A 82 11.77 -0.87 16.43
CA LEU A 82 10.78 -1.33 17.44
C LEU A 82 10.99 -2.80 17.87
N GLY A 83 11.82 -3.55 17.15
CA GLY A 83 12.13 -4.96 17.39
C GLY A 83 11.03 -5.94 16.97
N LYS A 84 9.77 -5.50 16.95
CA LYS A 84 8.60 -6.32 16.58
C LYS A 84 7.47 -5.52 15.95
N ASP A 85 6.63 -6.21 15.19
CA ASP A 85 5.36 -5.69 14.73
C ASP A 85 4.18 -6.28 15.53
N SER A 86 3.45 -5.40 16.23
CA SER A 86 2.29 -5.80 17.04
C SER A 86 1.17 -6.48 16.24
N ARG A 87 1.13 -6.33 14.91
CA ARG A 87 0.19 -7.05 14.05
C ARG A 87 0.37 -8.57 14.16
N PHE A 88 1.61 -9.03 14.38
CA PHE A 88 1.97 -10.44 14.38
C PHE A 88 2.11 -11.06 15.79
N ASP A 89 1.91 -10.27 16.86
CA ASP A 89 2.09 -10.73 18.26
C ASP A 89 1.32 -12.04 18.53
N ARG A 90 0.12 -12.19 17.97
CA ARG A 90 -0.69 -13.42 18.14
C ARG A 90 -0.35 -14.53 17.15
N MET A 91 0.27 -14.24 16.02
CA MET A 91 0.41 -15.16 14.88
C MET A 91 1.77 -15.84 14.80
N ARG A 92 2.81 -15.24 15.37
CA ARG A 92 4.22 -15.66 15.23
C ARG A 92 4.50 -17.12 15.62
N ASN A 93 3.73 -17.69 16.54
CA ASN A 93 3.90 -19.07 17.01
C ASN A 93 3.04 -20.09 16.25
N SER A 94 2.29 -19.67 15.22
CA SER A 94 1.35 -20.52 14.51
C SER A 94 1.69 -20.55 13.02
N PRO A 95 2.29 -21.65 12.53
CA PRO A 95 2.66 -21.81 11.12
C PRO A 95 1.49 -21.55 10.17
N LEU A 96 0.28 -22.03 10.50
CA LEU A 96 -0.92 -21.85 9.69
C LEU A 96 -1.37 -20.39 9.60
N ARG A 97 -1.28 -19.63 10.71
CA ARG A 97 -1.65 -18.21 10.70
C ARG A 97 -0.62 -17.37 9.94
N LEU A 98 0.66 -17.70 10.05
CA LEU A 98 1.68 -17.08 9.21
C LEU A 98 1.43 -17.41 7.74
N PHE A 99 1.14 -18.67 7.39
CA PHE A 99 0.85 -19.09 6.02
C PHE A 99 -0.25 -18.22 5.40
N TYR A 100 -1.37 -18.06 6.11
CA TYR A 100 -2.48 -17.22 5.65
C TYR A 100 -2.03 -15.78 5.35
N VAL A 101 -1.27 -15.15 6.25
CA VAL A 101 -0.84 -13.75 6.09
C VAL A 101 0.16 -13.58 4.93
N TRP A 102 1.05 -14.55 4.71
CA TRP A 102 1.95 -14.56 3.56
C TRP A 102 1.20 -14.77 2.24
N MET A 103 0.21 -15.68 2.19
CA MET A 103 -0.59 -15.86 0.97
C MET A 103 -1.48 -14.64 0.66
N MET A 104 -2.06 -14.01 1.70
CA MET A 104 -2.79 -12.75 1.52
C MET A 104 -1.88 -11.62 1.03
N GLN A 105 -0.59 -11.64 1.38
CA GLN A 105 0.38 -10.68 0.86
C GLN A 105 0.53 -10.82 -0.66
N GLY A 106 0.65 -12.05 -1.18
CA GLY A 106 0.75 -12.29 -2.62
C GLY A 106 -0.51 -11.85 -3.36
N ILE A 107 -1.69 -12.19 -2.84
CA ILE A 107 -2.95 -11.68 -3.40
C ILE A 107 -2.97 -10.16 -3.44
N TRP A 108 -2.55 -9.52 -2.35
CA TRP A 108 -2.49 -8.06 -2.27
C TRP A 108 -1.51 -7.45 -3.27
N VAL A 109 -0.27 -7.96 -3.34
CA VAL A 109 0.76 -7.48 -4.28
C VAL A 109 0.25 -7.61 -5.72
N PHE A 110 -0.23 -8.79 -6.09
CA PHE A 110 -0.65 -9.06 -7.46
C PHE A 110 -1.85 -8.20 -7.89
N ILE A 111 -2.92 -8.14 -7.09
CA ILE A 111 -4.12 -7.34 -7.43
C ILE A 111 -3.76 -5.86 -7.51
N THR A 112 -2.96 -5.36 -6.57
CA THR A 112 -2.55 -3.95 -6.55
C THR A 112 -1.77 -3.58 -7.81
N LEU A 113 -0.90 -4.48 -8.31
CA LEU A 113 -0.09 -4.24 -9.50
C LEU A 113 -0.83 -4.30 -10.84
N LEU A 114 -2.07 -4.80 -10.89
CA LEU A 114 -2.77 -5.10 -12.15
C LEU A 114 -2.70 -3.99 -13.22
N PRO A 115 -2.94 -2.69 -12.94
CA PRO A 115 -2.85 -1.64 -13.94
C PRO A 115 -1.48 -1.60 -14.63
N THR A 116 -0.41 -1.70 -13.83
CA THR A 116 0.97 -1.68 -14.31
C THR A 116 1.34 -2.96 -15.05
N LEU A 117 0.88 -4.13 -14.58
CA LEU A 117 1.13 -5.41 -15.26
C LEU A 117 0.47 -5.45 -16.64
N TYR A 118 -0.79 -5.01 -16.75
CA TYR A 118 -1.47 -4.93 -18.05
C TYR A 118 -0.81 -3.92 -18.98
N LEU A 119 -0.44 -2.75 -18.44
CA LEU A 119 0.24 -1.72 -19.23
C LEU A 119 1.59 -2.21 -19.78
N ASN A 120 2.39 -2.89 -18.97
CA ASN A 120 3.71 -3.38 -19.37
C ASN A 120 3.66 -4.47 -20.46
N GLN A 121 2.50 -5.10 -20.66
CA GLN A 121 2.30 -6.06 -21.76
C GLN A 121 1.88 -5.41 -23.08
N LYS A 122 1.54 -4.12 -23.08
CA LYS A 122 1.21 -3.40 -24.32
C LYS A 122 2.45 -3.26 -25.21
N ARG A 123 2.26 -3.55 -26.50
CA ARG A 123 3.29 -3.42 -27.54
C ARG A 123 3.11 -2.18 -28.41
N VAL A 124 1.96 -1.52 -28.29
CA VAL A 124 1.64 -0.33 -29.09
C VAL A 124 2.18 0.90 -28.37
N ASP A 125 3.02 1.66 -29.05
CA ASP A 125 3.49 2.95 -28.59
C ASP A 125 2.54 4.06 -29.08
N LYS A 126 1.54 4.38 -28.26
CA LYS A 126 0.68 5.54 -28.48
C LYS A 126 1.27 6.76 -27.78
N SER A 127 1.19 7.91 -28.42
CA SER A 127 1.55 9.20 -27.82
C SER A 127 0.94 9.39 -26.43
N LEU A 128 1.63 10.14 -25.58
CA LEU A 128 1.12 10.50 -24.26
C LEU A 128 -0.13 11.38 -24.41
N THR A 129 -1.10 11.16 -23.54
CA THR A 129 -2.40 11.83 -23.53
C THR A 129 -2.59 12.61 -22.25
N LYS A 130 -3.60 13.49 -22.19
CA LYS A 130 -3.96 14.21 -20.97
C LYS A 130 -4.22 13.27 -19.78
N THR A 131 -4.80 12.10 -20.06
CA THR A 131 -5.11 11.08 -19.06
C THR A 131 -3.85 10.54 -18.38
N ASP A 132 -2.74 10.37 -19.12
CA ASP A 132 -1.44 9.99 -18.57
C ASP A 132 -0.98 10.99 -17.50
N PHE A 133 -0.95 12.27 -17.87
CA PHE A 133 -0.48 13.35 -17.01
C PHE A 133 -1.38 13.55 -15.79
N ILE A 134 -2.70 13.47 -15.95
CA ILE A 134 -3.64 13.54 -14.82
C ILE A 134 -3.38 12.40 -13.84
N GLY A 135 -3.25 11.16 -14.35
CA GLY A 135 -3.01 10.01 -13.49
C GLY A 135 -1.67 10.10 -12.74
N TRP A 136 -0.60 10.51 -13.42
CA TRP A 136 0.71 10.70 -12.76
C TRP A 136 0.73 11.88 -11.79
N ALA A 137 -0.01 12.96 -12.07
CA ALA A 137 -0.17 14.07 -11.13
C ALA A 137 -0.91 13.63 -9.86
N ILE A 138 -1.99 12.85 -10.00
CA ILE A 138 -2.71 12.25 -8.86
C ILE A 138 -1.79 11.30 -8.10
N TRP A 139 -0.98 10.49 -8.82
CA TRP A 139 -0.01 9.61 -8.17
C TRP A 139 1.03 10.39 -7.37
N LEU A 140 1.61 11.43 -7.95
CA LEU A 140 2.61 12.27 -7.30
C LEU A 140 2.02 12.97 -6.07
N PHE A 141 0.81 13.51 -6.19
CA PHE A 141 0.08 14.08 -5.07
C PHE A 141 -0.11 13.04 -3.95
N GLY A 142 -0.64 11.85 -4.27
CA GLY A 142 -0.87 10.78 -3.30
C GLY A 142 0.42 10.34 -2.61
N PHE A 143 1.48 10.12 -3.38
CA PHE A 143 2.80 9.73 -2.89
C PHE A 143 3.40 10.79 -1.94
N VAL A 144 3.36 12.07 -2.31
CA VAL A 144 3.87 13.16 -1.47
C VAL A 144 3.01 13.32 -0.21
N PHE A 145 1.69 13.23 -0.34
CA PHE A 145 0.76 13.32 0.78
C PHE A 145 0.99 12.21 1.80
N GLU A 146 1.16 10.97 1.32
CA GLU A 146 1.53 9.81 2.14
C GLU A 146 2.88 10.04 2.84
N ALA A 147 3.89 10.50 2.10
CA ALA A 147 5.23 10.74 2.61
C ALA A 147 5.25 11.79 3.74
N ILE A 148 4.51 12.89 3.56
CA ILE A 148 4.39 13.95 4.56
C ILE A 148 3.64 13.45 5.80
N ALA A 149 2.53 12.74 5.61
CA ALA A 149 1.72 12.22 6.71
C ALA A 149 2.53 11.27 7.62
N ASP A 150 3.29 10.35 7.03
CA ASP A 150 4.15 9.45 7.78
C ASP A 150 5.30 10.17 8.48
N ARG A 151 5.93 11.15 7.83
CA ARG A 151 7.00 11.95 8.44
C ARG A 151 6.47 12.74 9.64
N GLN A 152 5.30 13.35 9.52
CA GLN A 152 4.63 14.05 10.64
C GLN A 152 4.36 13.10 11.80
N LYS A 153 3.80 11.91 11.54
CA LYS A 153 3.52 10.91 12.57
C LYS A 153 4.79 10.40 13.25
N MET A 154 5.84 10.14 12.47
CA MET A 154 7.12 9.66 12.99
C MET A 154 7.78 10.73 13.87
N ALA A 155 7.84 11.98 13.40
CA ALA A 155 8.40 13.10 14.15
C ALA A 155 7.62 13.36 15.46
N PHE A 156 6.29 13.28 15.41
CA PHE A 156 5.45 13.41 16.59
C PHE A 156 5.78 12.33 17.64
N LYS A 157 5.87 11.05 17.21
CA LYS A 157 6.16 9.92 18.10
C LYS A 157 7.59 9.85 18.61
N SER A 158 8.56 10.44 17.89
CA SER A 158 9.95 10.47 18.34
C SER A 158 10.23 11.49 19.44
N ASN A 159 9.32 12.44 19.67
CA ASN A 159 9.46 13.44 20.72
C ASN A 159 8.98 12.88 22.08
N PRO A 160 9.85 12.79 23.11
CA PRO A 160 9.47 12.28 24.43
C PRO A 160 8.30 13.04 25.10
N SER A 161 8.16 14.35 24.84
CA SER A 161 7.05 15.16 25.37
C SER A 161 5.66 14.77 24.82
N ASN A 162 5.63 13.94 23.77
CA ASN A 162 4.42 13.42 23.14
C ASN A 162 4.09 11.98 23.57
N GLN A 163 4.83 11.41 24.52
CA GLN A 163 4.48 10.10 25.07
C GLN A 163 3.05 10.11 25.61
N GLY A 164 2.27 9.08 25.27
CA GLY A 164 0.86 8.99 25.66
C GLY A 164 -0.10 9.94 24.92
N LYS A 165 0.38 10.80 24.01
CA LYS A 165 -0.46 11.71 23.21
C LYS A 165 -0.77 11.12 21.82
N PHE A 166 -1.78 11.67 21.16
CA PHE A 166 -2.15 11.35 19.78
C PHE A 166 -1.80 12.52 18.84
N VAL A 167 -1.46 12.21 17.59
CA VAL A 167 -1.15 13.24 16.58
C VAL A 167 -2.45 13.85 16.05
N ASN A 168 -2.55 15.17 16.09
CA ASN A 168 -3.69 15.95 15.62
C ASN A 168 -3.28 17.25 14.91
N THR A 169 -2.01 17.33 14.48
CA THR A 169 -1.41 18.49 13.78
C THR A 169 -1.05 18.14 12.34
N GLY A 170 -0.81 19.15 11.52
CA GLY A 170 -0.50 18.96 10.10
C GLY A 170 -1.65 18.28 9.35
N LEU A 171 -1.33 17.27 8.52
CA LEU A 171 -2.34 16.52 7.76
C LEU A 171 -3.28 15.72 8.67
N TRP A 172 -2.79 15.31 9.85
CA TRP A 172 -3.58 14.57 10.84
C TRP A 172 -4.70 15.42 11.45
N LYS A 173 -4.65 16.76 11.34
CA LYS A 173 -5.77 17.62 11.73
C LYS A 173 -6.99 17.47 10.80
N TYR A 174 -6.75 17.13 9.53
CA TYR A 174 -7.79 17.10 8.49
C TYR A 174 -8.29 15.69 8.19
N SER A 175 -7.51 14.66 8.53
CA SER A 175 -7.88 13.26 8.37
C SER A 175 -7.25 12.45 9.48
N ARG A 176 -7.96 11.45 9.99
CA ARG A 176 -7.40 10.50 10.96
C ARG A 176 -6.41 9.52 10.34
N HIS A 177 -6.44 9.32 9.01
CA HIS A 177 -5.52 8.44 8.27
C HIS A 177 -5.07 9.07 6.94
N PRO A 178 -4.36 10.21 6.98
CA PRO A 178 -3.97 10.93 5.78
C PRO A 178 -2.97 10.14 4.92
N ASN A 179 -2.13 9.30 5.54
CA ASN A 179 -1.20 8.44 4.82
C ASN A 179 -1.93 7.43 3.91
N TYR A 180 -3.01 6.83 4.42
CA TYR A 180 -3.83 5.89 3.66
C TYR A 180 -4.61 6.55 2.53
N PHE A 181 -5.06 7.80 2.73
CA PHE A 181 -5.63 8.57 1.62
C PHE A 181 -4.61 8.78 0.50
N GLY A 182 -3.37 9.16 0.85
CA GLY A 182 -2.29 9.31 -0.13
C GLY A 182 -2.02 8.02 -0.91
N GLU A 183 -1.97 6.88 -0.22
CA GLU A 183 -1.80 5.56 -0.83
C GLU A 183 -2.94 5.22 -1.80
N ILE A 184 -4.20 5.45 -1.41
CA ILE A 184 -5.38 5.24 -2.27
C ILE A 184 -5.28 6.12 -3.53
N CYS A 185 -4.98 7.42 -3.37
CA CYS A 185 -4.76 8.32 -4.50
C CYS A 185 -3.66 7.82 -5.43
N ALA A 186 -2.55 7.31 -4.90
CA ALA A 186 -1.46 6.78 -5.71
C ALA A 186 -1.94 5.66 -6.64
N TRP A 187 -2.67 4.68 -6.12
CA TRP A 187 -3.16 3.56 -6.92
C TRP A 187 -4.24 3.96 -7.93
N PHE A 188 -5.14 4.89 -7.57
CA PHE A 188 -6.08 5.48 -8.53
C PHE A 188 -5.35 6.23 -9.64
N GLY A 189 -4.31 6.99 -9.31
CA GLY A 189 -3.48 7.72 -10.27
C GLY A 189 -2.83 6.79 -11.30
N LEU A 190 -2.25 5.66 -10.86
CA LEU A 190 -1.68 4.66 -11.77
C LEU A 190 -2.74 4.02 -12.67
N TYR A 191 -3.92 3.69 -12.13
CA TYR A 191 -5.00 3.20 -12.96
C TYR A 191 -5.40 4.23 -14.02
N ILE A 192 -5.67 5.47 -13.62
CA ILE A 192 -6.07 6.56 -14.52
C ILE A 192 -5.03 6.71 -15.63
N ALA A 193 -3.74 6.82 -15.29
CA ALA A 193 -2.66 7.00 -16.27
C ALA A 193 -2.59 5.88 -17.33
N SER A 194 -2.94 4.65 -16.95
CA SER A 194 -2.97 3.50 -17.86
C SER A 194 -4.31 3.27 -18.56
N SER A 195 -5.40 3.87 -18.08
CA SER A 195 -6.77 3.43 -18.36
C SER A 195 -7.15 3.44 -19.85
N HIS A 196 -6.68 4.41 -20.62
CA HIS A 196 -6.92 4.52 -22.06
C HIS A 196 -6.18 3.46 -22.89
N MET A 197 -5.13 2.86 -22.33
CA MET A 197 -4.42 1.73 -22.93
C MET A 197 -5.11 0.39 -22.65
N LEU A 198 -5.97 0.32 -21.64
CA LEU A 198 -6.66 -0.90 -21.22
C LEU A 198 -8.00 -1.06 -21.97
N VAL A 199 -8.22 -2.27 -22.49
CA VAL A 199 -9.41 -2.61 -23.29
C VAL A 199 -10.16 -3.81 -22.70
N GLY A 200 -11.49 -3.79 -22.82
CA GLY A 200 -12.36 -4.87 -22.33
C GLY A 200 -12.11 -5.22 -20.86
N LYS A 201 -11.86 -6.51 -20.60
CA LYS A 201 -11.65 -7.05 -19.24
C LYS A 201 -10.46 -6.42 -18.51
N GLU A 202 -9.41 -6.01 -19.21
CA GLU A 202 -8.23 -5.39 -18.59
C GLU A 202 -8.59 -4.07 -17.91
N ARG A 203 -9.52 -3.30 -18.49
CA ARG A 203 -9.97 -2.02 -17.92
C ARG A 203 -10.72 -2.25 -16.61
N ILE A 204 -11.53 -3.31 -16.56
CA ILE A 204 -12.27 -3.72 -15.36
C ILE A 204 -11.29 -4.20 -14.28
N PHE A 205 -10.41 -5.15 -14.61
CA PHE A 205 -9.43 -5.67 -13.63
C PHE A 205 -8.42 -4.60 -13.19
N GLY A 206 -8.01 -3.71 -14.09
CA GLY A 206 -7.20 -2.54 -13.74
C GLY A 206 -7.93 -1.63 -12.75
N PHE A 207 -9.23 -1.39 -12.91
CA PHE A 207 -10.01 -0.57 -11.98
C PHE A 207 -10.23 -1.24 -10.63
N LEU A 208 -10.35 -2.57 -10.62
CA LEU A 208 -10.49 -3.35 -9.39
C LEU A 208 -9.27 -3.20 -8.48
N SER A 209 -8.08 -2.90 -9.00
CA SER A 209 -6.87 -2.66 -8.18
C SER A 209 -7.04 -1.54 -7.16
N PRO A 210 -7.24 -0.26 -7.55
CA PRO A 210 -7.38 0.82 -6.57
C PRO A 210 -8.63 0.67 -5.69
N VAL A 211 -9.71 0.09 -6.20
CA VAL A 211 -10.92 -0.21 -5.40
C VAL A 211 -10.61 -1.28 -4.34
N PHE A 212 -9.86 -2.31 -4.69
CA PHE A 212 -9.42 -3.35 -3.77
C PHE A 212 -8.52 -2.77 -2.68
N VAL A 213 -7.53 -1.95 -3.04
CA VAL A 213 -6.67 -1.27 -2.05
C VAL A 213 -7.49 -0.38 -1.13
N ALA A 214 -8.36 0.46 -1.68
CA ALA A 214 -9.22 1.34 -0.89
C ALA A 214 -10.13 0.56 0.07
N SER A 215 -10.73 -0.53 -0.39
CA SER A 215 -11.61 -1.37 0.42
C SER A 215 -10.83 -2.11 1.51
N LEU A 216 -9.68 -2.68 1.16
CA LEU A 216 -8.82 -3.38 2.09
C LEU A 216 -8.35 -2.44 3.21
N ILE A 217 -7.94 -1.22 2.90
CA ILE A 217 -7.48 -0.23 3.87
C ILE A 217 -8.63 0.35 4.69
N SER A 218 -9.82 0.51 4.11
CA SER A 218 -10.96 1.15 4.79
C SER A 218 -11.71 0.19 5.71
N PHE A 219 -11.83 -1.08 5.34
CA PHE A 219 -12.78 -2.00 5.97
C PHE A 219 -12.17 -3.23 6.64
N LEU A 220 -11.03 -3.74 6.16
CA LEU A 220 -10.46 -5.01 6.64
C LEU A 220 -9.15 -4.80 7.40
N SER A 221 -8.28 -3.97 6.86
CA SER A 221 -6.91 -3.69 7.32
C SER A 221 -6.75 -2.20 7.59
N GLY A 222 -5.57 -1.75 8.02
CA GLY A 222 -5.28 -0.32 8.12
C GLY A 222 -6.21 0.40 9.10
N VAL A 223 -7.22 1.11 8.57
CA VAL A 223 -8.12 1.99 9.33
C VAL A 223 -8.77 1.29 10.52
N PRO A 224 -9.55 0.19 10.40
CA PRO A 224 -10.30 -0.35 11.53
C PRO A 224 -9.39 -0.90 12.63
N ILE A 225 -8.25 -1.48 12.25
CA ILE A 225 -7.26 -1.99 13.20
C ILE A 225 -6.64 -0.85 13.99
N LEU A 226 -6.25 0.24 13.30
CA LEU A 226 -5.65 1.41 13.94
C LEU A 226 -6.65 2.19 14.79
N GLU A 227 -7.89 2.35 14.34
CA GLU A 227 -8.96 3.00 15.10
C GLU A 227 -9.28 2.24 16.39
N ARG A 228 -9.42 0.90 16.32
CA ARG A 228 -9.62 0.06 17.52
C ARG A 228 -8.44 0.17 18.48
N LYS A 229 -7.20 0.17 17.96
CA LYS A 229 -6.01 0.34 18.79
C LYS A 229 -5.96 1.71 19.46
N ALA A 230 -6.23 2.77 18.68
CA ALA A 230 -6.25 4.13 19.20
C ALA A 230 -7.36 4.35 20.23
N MET A 231 -8.52 3.70 20.07
CA MET A 231 -9.58 3.71 21.09
C MET A 231 -9.18 3.00 22.38
N LYS A 232 -8.45 1.88 22.30
CA LYS A 232 -7.92 1.22 23.49
C LYS A 232 -6.88 2.07 24.22
N THR A 233 -6.09 2.86 23.49
CA THR A 233 -5.02 3.68 24.07
C THR A 233 -5.52 5.04 24.56
N TYR A 234 -6.40 5.70 23.83
CA TYR A 234 -6.80 7.09 24.05
C TYR A 234 -8.30 7.26 24.34
N GLY A 235 -9.08 6.18 24.46
CA GLY A 235 -10.54 6.24 24.61
C GLY A 235 -11.03 6.97 25.86
N ASN A 236 -10.20 7.03 26.91
CA ASN A 236 -10.50 7.75 28.16
C ASN A 236 -10.08 9.24 28.10
N ASN A 237 -9.44 9.68 27.01
CA ASN A 237 -9.01 11.06 26.83
C ASN A 237 -10.11 11.87 26.10
N SER A 238 -10.66 12.88 26.77
CA SER A 238 -11.73 13.75 26.24
C SER A 238 -11.34 14.43 24.93
N ASP A 239 -10.10 14.93 24.82
CA ASP A 239 -9.59 15.59 23.62
C ASP A 239 -9.53 14.62 22.43
N TYR A 240 -9.18 13.37 22.67
CA TYR A 240 -9.17 12.35 21.62
C TYR A 240 -10.58 12.07 21.10
N ILE A 241 -11.57 12.00 21.99
CA ILE A 241 -12.97 11.81 21.61
C ILE A 241 -13.48 13.00 20.79
N VAL A 242 -13.13 14.23 21.17
CA VAL A 242 -13.47 15.44 20.40
C VAL A 242 -12.80 15.41 19.03
N TYR A 243 -11.50 15.10 18.97
CA TYR A 243 -10.76 14.96 17.73
C TYR A 243 -11.37 13.91 16.80
N ARG A 244 -11.75 12.74 17.33
CA ARG A 244 -12.39 11.66 16.57
C ARG A 244 -13.75 12.05 16.01
N LYS A 245 -14.51 12.89 16.72
CA LYS A 245 -15.81 13.40 16.28
C LYS A 245 -15.67 14.47 15.18
N LYS A 246 -14.67 15.34 15.29
CA LYS A 246 -14.47 16.47 14.36
C LYS A 246 -13.68 16.11 13.10
N THR A 247 -12.85 15.06 13.17
CA THR A 247 -11.90 14.72 12.10
C THR A 247 -12.37 13.50 11.31
N PRO A 248 -12.56 13.60 9.98
CA PRO A 248 -13.00 12.48 9.17
C PRO A 248 -11.95 11.37 9.10
N VAL A 249 -12.37 10.16 8.75
CA VAL A 249 -11.46 9.01 8.66
C VAL A 249 -10.50 9.18 7.49
N LEU A 250 -11.04 9.37 6.28
CA LEU A 250 -10.32 9.63 5.03
C LEU A 250 -10.83 10.93 4.38
N LEU A 251 -10.05 11.50 3.46
CA LEU A 251 -10.49 12.61 2.60
C LEU A 251 -11.16 12.08 1.32
N PRO A 252 -12.06 12.83 0.67
CA PRO A 252 -12.87 13.91 1.22
C PRO A 252 -14.11 13.32 1.93
N PHE A 253 -14.18 13.53 3.26
CA PHE A 253 -15.38 13.39 4.11
C PHE A 253 -16.16 12.06 4.11
N VAL A 254 -15.52 10.91 3.86
CA VAL A 254 -16.18 9.61 4.14
C VAL A 254 -16.11 9.34 5.64
N ASN A 255 -17.19 9.70 6.35
CA ASN A 255 -17.41 9.26 7.73
C ASN A 255 -18.00 7.84 7.69
N PHE A 256 -17.17 6.83 7.94
CA PHE A 256 -17.67 5.46 8.11
C PHE A 256 -18.62 5.38 9.31
N PRO A 257 -19.66 4.53 9.25
CA PRO A 257 -20.55 4.31 10.39
C PRO A 257 -19.73 3.87 11.60
N ARG A 258 -20.07 4.45 12.75
CA ARG A 258 -19.38 4.19 14.02
C ARG A 258 -19.72 2.77 14.45
N ILE A 259 -18.76 1.85 14.35
CA ILE A 259 -18.82 0.53 15.01
C ILE A 259 -18.49 0.72 16.48
#